data_AF-A0A538I1X3-F1
#
_entry.id   AF-A0A538I1X3-F1
#
_cell.length_a   1.000
_cell.length_b   1.000
_cell.length_c   1.000
_cell.angle_alpha   90.00
_cell.angle_beta   90.00
_cell.angle_gamma   90.00
#
_symmetry.space_group_name_H-M   'P 1'
#
loop_
_entity.id
_entity.type
_entity.pdbx_description
1 polymer ?
#
loop_
_entity_poly.entity_id
_entity_poly.type
_entity_poly.pdbx_seq_one_letter_code
_entity_poly.pdbx_strand_id
1 'polypeptide(L)'
;MSEVAHAPAQLPLRPQDEVECRRCEVHCDKVVYPGACLERSCPFVYAYEAWGRTYMGCMQKVFDVEIDLEILQAAQRRRDGFGGVRARRAPLPMCQVEVSACYECRGDEIGCRNPEFHEIPRGRPSFRVFAQIPGSA
;
A
#
# COMPACT_ATOMS: atom_id res chain seq x y z
N MET A 1 11.46 14.40 -44.56
CA MET A 1 11.68 14.90 -43.19
C MET A 1 11.19 13.80 -42.26
N SER A 2 12.11 13.00 -41.72
CA SER A 2 11.77 11.83 -40.91
C SER A 2 11.46 12.26 -39.48
N GLU A 3 10.24 11.98 -39.03
CA GLU A 3 9.78 12.21 -37.67
C GLU A 3 10.44 11.19 -36.74
N VAL A 4 11.37 11.66 -35.89
CA VAL A 4 12.03 10.80 -34.90
C VAL A 4 11.08 10.63 -33.72
N ALA A 5 10.40 9.48 -33.69
CA ALA A 5 9.60 9.07 -32.54
C ALA A 5 10.51 9.01 -31.29
N HIS A 6 10.40 10.01 -30.42
CA HIS A 6 11.07 9.99 -29.13
C HIS A 6 10.44 8.88 -28.29
N ALA A 7 11.25 7.89 -27.90
CA ALA A 7 10.84 6.92 -26.90
C ALA A 7 10.45 7.68 -25.61
N PRO A 8 9.33 7.33 -24.96
CA PRO A 8 8.93 8.00 -23.73
C PRO A 8 10.05 7.86 -22.71
N ALA A 9 10.54 9.00 -22.19
CA ALA A 9 11.49 9.00 -21.09
C ALA A 9 10.90 8.17 -19.93
N GLN A 10 11.63 7.16 -19.46
CA GLN A 10 11.24 6.45 -18.24
C GLN A 10 11.28 7.45 -17.09
N LEU A 11 10.10 7.89 -16.65
CA LEU A 11 9.96 8.60 -15.40
C LEU A 11 10.62 7.72 -14.32
N PRO A 12 11.51 8.26 -13.49
CA PRO A 12 12.12 7.51 -12.40
C PRO A 12 11.06 7.28 -11.34
N LEU A 13 10.17 6.31 -11.58
CA LEU A 13 9.21 5.83 -10.61
C LEU A 13 10.04 5.19 -9.49
N ARG A 14 10.24 5.94 -8.40
CA ARG A 14 10.87 5.39 -7.21
C ARG A 14 9.93 4.35 -6.62
N PRO A 15 10.36 3.09 -6.44
CA PRO A 15 9.62 2.14 -5.62
C PRO A 15 9.33 2.77 -4.26
N GLN A 16 8.06 2.89 -3.91
CA GLN A 16 7.64 3.42 -2.61
C GLN A 16 7.56 2.24 -1.65
N ASP A 17 8.73 1.74 -1.25
CA ASP A 17 8.84 0.62 -0.32
C ASP A 17 8.64 1.07 1.14
N GLU A 18 8.67 2.38 1.39
CA GLU A 18 8.38 2.95 2.70
C GLU A 18 6.96 2.60 3.14
N VAL A 19 6.81 2.14 4.39
CA VAL A 19 5.51 1.82 4.99
C VAL A 19 4.95 2.94 5.85
N GLU A 20 5.73 4.00 6.09
CA GLU A 20 5.36 5.17 6.86
C GLU A 20 5.93 6.43 6.18
N CYS A 21 5.15 7.51 6.17
CA CYS A 21 5.59 8.83 5.72
C CYS A 21 5.65 9.81 6.90
N ARG A 22 6.80 10.48 7.06
CA ARG A 22 7.06 11.47 8.11
C ARG A 22 7.44 12.85 7.58
N ARG A 23 7.15 13.18 6.32
CA ARG A 23 7.51 14.50 5.74
C ARG A 23 6.69 15.66 6.31
N CYS A 24 5.61 15.36 7.03
CA CYS A 24 4.74 16.31 7.73
C CYS A 24 4.73 16.01 9.24
N GLU A 25 4.19 16.94 10.04
CA GLU A 25 3.98 16.76 11.49
C GLU A 25 2.95 15.64 11.80
N VAL A 26 2.08 15.33 10.84
CA VAL A 26 1.18 14.18 10.87
C VAL A 26 1.74 13.06 10.00
N HIS A 27 1.59 11.81 10.43
CA HIS A 27 2.25 10.67 9.81
C HIS A 27 1.24 9.77 9.11
N CYS A 28 1.52 9.38 7.87
CA CYS A 28 0.68 8.44 7.14
C CYS A 28 1.31 7.05 7.18
N ASP A 29 0.48 6.02 7.30
CA ASP A 29 0.93 4.63 7.30
C ASP A 29 0.30 3.86 6.14
N LYS A 30 1.06 2.94 5.54
CA LYS A 30 0.48 1.92 4.66
C LYS A 30 -0.22 0.88 5.51
N VAL A 31 -1.45 0.56 5.15
CA VAL A 31 -2.23 -0.51 5.76
C VAL A 31 -2.49 -1.60 4.73
N VAL A 32 -2.49 -2.83 5.18
CA VAL A 32 -2.85 -4.01 4.39
C VAL A 32 -4.09 -4.66 4.96
N TYR A 33 -4.82 -5.41 4.14
CA TYR A 33 -6.10 -6.00 4.52
C TYR A 33 -5.96 -7.52 4.67
N PRO A 34 -5.88 -8.08 5.90
CA PRO A 34 -5.77 -9.53 6.11
C PRO A 34 -6.94 -10.32 5.54
N GLY A 35 -8.15 -9.75 5.55
CA GLY A 35 -9.32 -10.36 4.91
C GLY A 35 -9.11 -10.62 3.41
N ALA A 36 -8.49 -9.66 2.71
CA ALA A 36 -8.15 -9.80 1.30
C ALA A 36 -7.07 -10.87 1.05
N CYS A 37 -6.20 -11.15 2.04
CA CYS A 37 -5.25 -12.26 1.93
C CYS A 37 -5.96 -13.61 1.87
N LEU A 38 -7.03 -13.80 2.64
CA LEU A 38 -7.84 -15.02 2.62
C LEU A 38 -8.71 -15.11 1.36
N GLU A 39 -9.40 -14.03 0.98
CA GLU A 39 -10.27 -13.98 -0.20
C GLU A 39 -9.52 -14.30 -1.50
N ARG A 40 -8.24 -13.93 -1.57
CA ARG A 40 -7.37 -14.16 -2.74
C ARG A 40 -6.58 -15.47 -2.67
N SER A 41 -6.75 -16.26 -1.61
CA SER A 41 -5.94 -17.46 -1.35
C SER A 41 -4.43 -17.15 -1.43
N CYS A 42 -4.00 -16.08 -0.76
CA CYS A 42 -2.61 -15.63 -0.81
C CYS A 42 -1.66 -16.78 -0.38
N PRO A 43 -0.67 -17.15 -1.22
CA PRO A 43 0.21 -18.28 -0.96
C PRO A 43 1.14 -18.07 0.25
N PHE A 44 1.20 -16.84 0.75
CA PHE A 44 2.02 -16.47 1.90
C PHE A 44 1.25 -16.42 3.22
N VAL A 45 -0.04 -16.76 3.23
CA VAL A 45 -0.78 -16.93 4.48
C VAL A 45 -0.38 -18.25 5.12
N TYR A 46 -0.02 -18.21 6.40
CA TYR A 46 0.08 -19.39 7.24
C TYR A 46 -1.01 -19.36 8.30
N ALA A 47 -1.38 -20.53 8.81
CA ALA A 47 -2.24 -20.67 9.96
C ALA A 47 -1.70 -21.75 10.90
N TYR A 48 -1.90 -21.57 12.20
CA TYR A 48 -1.53 -22.56 13.22
C TYR A 48 -2.53 -22.52 14.38
N GLU A 49 -2.61 -23.62 15.13
CA GLU A 49 -3.47 -23.71 16.32
C GLU A 49 -2.65 -23.46 17.59
N ALA A 50 -3.17 -22.59 18.46
CA ALA A 50 -2.63 -22.36 19.79
C ALA A 50 -3.75 -21.89 20.73
N TRP A 51 -3.66 -22.24 22.02
CA TRP A 51 -4.65 -21.82 23.02
C TRP A 51 -6.12 -22.11 22.63
N GLY A 52 -6.35 -23.20 21.88
CA GLY A 52 -7.69 -23.60 21.42
C GLY A 52 -8.27 -22.72 20.31
N ARG A 53 -7.45 -21.92 19.63
CA ARG A 53 -7.84 -21.02 18.54
C ARG A 53 -6.89 -21.17 17.36
N THR A 54 -7.38 -20.86 16.17
CA THR A 54 -6.56 -20.82 14.95
C THR A 54 -6.11 -19.39 14.68
N TYR A 55 -4.81 -19.18 14.61
CA TYR A 55 -4.20 -17.90 14.28
C TYR A 55 -3.67 -17.93 12.86
N MET A 56 -3.84 -16.84 12.13
CA MET A 56 -3.28 -16.65 10.80
C MET A 56 -2.28 -15.50 10.76
N GLY A 57 -1.26 -15.62 9.90
CA GLY A 57 -0.25 -14.60 9.71
C GLY A 57 0.29 -14.56 8.29
N CYS A 58 1.21 -13.64 8.04
CA CYS A 58 1.91 -13.49 6.76
C CYS A 58 3.35 -14.03 6.87
N MET A 59 3.71 -15.03 6.06
CA MET A 59 5.07 -15.58 6.01
C MET A 59 6.10 -14.52 5.60
N GLN A 60 5.70 -13.55 4.78
CA GLN A 60 6.54 -12.44 4.32
C GLN A 60 6.69 -11.32 5.36
N LYS A 61 5.94 -11.39 6.48
CA LYS A 61 5.90 -10.38 7.54
C LYS A 61 5.60 -8.98 7.01
N VAL A 62 4.70 -8.89 6.01
CA VAL A 62 4.14 -7.60 5.56
C VAL A 62 3.39 -6.92 6.72
N PHE A 63 2.73 -7.71 7.56
CA PHE A 63 2.27 -7.34 8.90
C PHE A 63 2.77 -8.39 9.90
N ASP A 64 3.05 -7.95 11.13
CA ASP A 64 3.69 -8.79 12.15
C ASP A 64 2.70 -9.50 13.08
N VAL A 65 1.48 -8.96 13.20
CA VAL A 65 0.47 -9.49 14.11
C VAL A 65 -0.09 -10.81 13.59
N GLU A 66 -0.34 -11.72 14.51
CA GLU A 66 -1.04 -12.98 14.26
C GLU A 66 -2.49 -12.82 14.71
N ILE A 67 -3.41 -13.10 13.80
CA ILE A 67 -4.81 -12.72 13.93
C ILE A 67 -5.63 -13.98 14.12
N ASP A 68 -6.48 -14.00 15.15
CA ASP A 68 -7.46 -15.05 15.33
C ASP A 68 -8.38 -15.13 14.09
N LEU A 69 -8.38 -16.30 13.46
CA LEU A 69 -9.05 -16.54 12.18
C LEU A 69 -10.58 -16.44 12.31
N GLU A 70 -11.15 -16.90 13.42
CA GLU A 70 -12.58 -16.83 13.65
C GLU A 70 -13.04 -15.39 13.86
N ILE A 71 -12.29 -14.60 14.63
CA ILE A 71 -12.57 -13.18 14.85
C ILE A 71 -12.45 -12.41 13.54
N LEU A 72 -11.41 -12.68 12.74
CA LEU A 72 -11.22 -12.09 11.42
C LEU A 72 -12.42 -12.37 10.51
N GLN A 73 -12.82 -13.64 10.41
CA GLN A 73 -13.96 -14.04 9.58
C GLN A 73 -15.29 -13.47 10.08
N ALA A 74 -15.49 -13.39 11.40
CA ALA A 74 -16.68 -12.80 11.99
C ALA A 74 -16.76 -11.29 11.70
N ALA A 75 -15.63 -10.58 11.73
CA ALA A 75 -15.57 -9.16 11.39
C ALA A 75 -15.78 -8.92 9.88
N GLN A 76 -15.23 -9.77 9.01
CA GLN A 76 -15.42 -9.66 7.55
C GLN A 76 -16.89 -9.75 7.10
N ARG A 77 -17.77 -10.36 7.90
CA ARG A 77 -19.23 -10.42 7.62
C ARG A 77 -19.96 -9.12 7.92
N ARG A 78 -19.33 -8.20 8.65
CA ARG A 78 -19.91 -6.89 8.99
C ARG A 78 -19.69 -5.93 7.82
N ARG A 79 -20.51 -4.87 7.77
CA ARG A 79 -20.46 -3.86 6.70
C ARG A 79 -19.08 -3.22 6.53
N ASP A 80 -18.37 -3.03 7.64
CA ASP A 80 -17.07 -2.33 7.66
C ASP A 80 -15.86 -3.27 7.56
N GLY A 81 -16.10 -4.59 7.54
CA GLY A 81 -15.05 -5.62 7.55
C GLY A 81 -14.21 -5.66 8.83
N PHE A 82 -13.05 -6.31 8.77
CA PHE A 82 -12.06 -6.33 9.85
C PHE A 82 -11.25 -5.02 9.93
N GLY A 83 -11.06 -4.34 8.79
CA GLY A 83 -10.22 -3.16 8.67
C GLY A 83 -8.78 -3.45 8.28
N GLY A 84 -8.03 -2.37 8.03
CA GLY A 84 -6.63 -2.42 7.65
C GLY A 84 -5.70 -2.61 8.86
N VAL A 85 -4.62 -3.35 8.66
CA VAL A 85 -3.53 -3.54 9.62
C VAL A 85 -2.30 -2.83 9.10
N ARG A 86 -1.60 -2.08 9.96
CA ARG A 86 -0.38 -1.37 9.61
C ARG A 86 0.67 -2.31 9.01
N ALA A 87 1.20 -1.94 7.86
CA ALA A 87 2.31 -2.61 7.21
C ALA A 87 3.61 -2.36 7.99
N ARG A 88 4.41 -3.41 8.14
CA ARG A 88 5.74 -3.39 8.79
C ARG A 88 6.86 -3.61 7.78
N ARG A 89 6.54 -4.16 6.61
CA ARG A 89 7.44 -4.32 5.46
C ARG A 89 6.73 -3.89 4.18
N ALA A 90 7.52 -3.61 3.15
CA ALA A 90 7.01 -3.28 1.82
C ALA A 90 6.00 -4.35 1.35
N PRO A 91 4.73 -3.96 1.08
CA PRO A 91 3.74 -4.91 0.59
C PRO A 91 4.12 -5.46 -0.78
N LEU A 92 3.77 -6.72 -1.03
CA LEU A 92 3.97 -7.34 -2.33
C LEU A 92 2.94 -6.84 -3.35
N PRO A 93 3.19 -6.96 -4.68
CA PRO A 93 2.25 -6.50 -5.72
C PRO A 93 0.83 -7.09 -5.62
N MET A 94 0.70 -8.26 -5.01
CA MET A 94 -0.59 -8.96 -4.79
C MET A 94 -1.33 -8.50 -3.53
N CYS A 95 -0.67 -7.78 -2.63
CA CYS A 95 -1.29 -7.30 -1.39
C CYS A 95 -2.32 -6.22 -1.72
N GLN A 96 -3.46 -6.26 -1.03
CA GLN A 96 -4.37 -5.13 -0.99
C GLN A 96 -3.83 -4.12 0.03
N VAL A 97 -3.48 -2.94 -0.44
CA VAL A 97 -2.80 -1.89 0.31
C VAL A 97 -3.56 -0.60 0.14
N GLU A 98 -3.66 0.18 1.20
CA GLU A 98 -4.10 1.56 1.18
C GLU A 98 -3.17 2.42 2.04
N VAL A 99 -3.22 3.73 1.85
CA VAL A 99 -2.57 4.68 2.77
C VAL A 99 -3.62 5.18 3.74
N SER A 100 -3.43 4.91 5.02
CA SER A 100 -4.20 5.55 6.08
C SER A 100 -3.65 6.98 6.24
N ALA A 101 -4.37 7.94 5.68
CA ALA A 101 -4.02 9.35 5.75
C ALA A 101 -4.37 9.91 7.13
N CYS A 102 -3.41 10.54 7.79
CA CYS A 102 -3.70 11.28 9.01
C CYS A 102 -4.30 12.64 8.68
N TYR A 103 -5.52 12.88 9.19
CA TYR A 103 -6.26 14.14 9.07
C TYR A 103 -6.40 14.64 7.62
N GLU A 104 -7.18 13.92 6.80
CA GLU A 104 -7.50 14.28 5.40
C GLU A 104 -7.99 15.74 5.24
N CYS A 105 -8.64 16.30 6.27
CA CYS A 105 -9.20 17.65 6.24
C CYS A 105 -8.22 18.77 6.62
N ARG A 106 -6.96 18.46 6.93
CA ARG A 106 -5.99 19.43 7.50
C ARG A 106 -4.80 19.69 6.57
N GLY A 107 -5.03 19.63 5.26
CA GLY A 107 -4.07 20.13 4.29
C GLY A 107 -3.85 21.62 4.50
N ASP A 108 -2.60 22.02 4.69
CA ASP A 108 -2.20 23.43 4.55
C ASP A 108 -2.33 23.87 3.07
N GLU A 109 -2.04 25.13 2.75
CA GLU A 109 -2.11 25.63 1.35
C GLU A 109 -1.21 24.85 0.38
N ILE A 110 -0.18 24.16 0.90
CA ILE A 110 0.79 23.36 0.14
C ILE A 110 0.27 21.93 -0.09
N GLY A 111 -0.57 21.41 0.80
CA GLY A 111 -1.10 20.06 0.75
C GLY A 111 -0.06 19.00 1.16
N CYS A 112 -0.15 17.79 0.59
CA CYS A 112 0.76 16.71 0.94
C CYS A 112 2.20 17.02 0.47
N ARG A 113 3.17 17.02 1.40
CA ARG A 113 4.61 17.17 1.10
C ARG A 113 5.27 15.93 0.50
N ASN A 114 4.53 14.83 0.45
CA ASN A 114 4.99 13.55 -0.09
C ASN A 114 3.88 12.85 -0.90
N PRO A 115 3.41 13.46 -2.01
CA PRO A 115 2.31 12.90 -2.79
C PRO A 115 2.67 11.51 -3.34
N GLU A 116 3.95 11.28 -3.63
CA GLU A 116 4.51 9.99 -4.08
C GLU A 116 4.21 8.83 -3.10
N PHE A 117 4.05 9.10 -1.80
CA PHE A 117 3.73 8.04 -0.82
C PHE A 117 2.33 7.41 -1.02
N HIS A 118 1.39 8.18 -1.58
CA HIS A 118 0.06 7.70 -1.93
C HIS A 118 0.06 6.92 -3.25
N GLU A 119 1.20 6.87 -3.94
CA GLU A 119 1.36 6.17 -5.20
C GLU A 119 1.71 4.71 -4.94
N ILE A 120 0.70 3.85 -4.94
CA ILE A 120 0.92 2.40 -4.90
C ILE A 120 1.53 2.01 -6.26
N PRO A 121 2.76 1.43 -6.30
CA PRO A 121 3.46 1.24 -7.56
C PRO A 121 2.73 0.21 -8.43
N ARG A 122 2.06 0.67 -9.49
CA ARG A 122 1.36 -0.19 -10.47
C ARG A 122 1.88 -0.03 -11.90
N GLY A 123 3.16 0.30 -12.05
CA GLY A 123 3.82 0.39 -13.36
C GLY A 123 3.46 1.63 -14.19
N ARG A 124 2.75 2.60 -13.61
CA ARG A 124 2.47 3.91 -14.22
C ARG A 124 2.44 5.02 -13.16
N PRO A 125 2.83 6.26 -13.51
CA PRO A 125 2.69 7.40 -12.62
C PRO A 125 1.21 7.62 -12.30
N SER A 126 0.90 7.96 -11.06
CA SER A 126 -0.48 8.24 -10.65
C SER A 126 -0.85 9.73 -10.82
N PHE A 127 0.15 10.59 -11.04
CA PHE A 127 -0.03 12.01 -11.33
C PHE A 127 -0.21 12.28 -12.84
N ARG A 128 -0.94 13.35 -13.15
CA ARG A 128 -1.11 13.82 -14.53
C ARG A 128 0.19 14.47 -15.00
N VAL A 129 0.87 13.82 -15.93
CA VAL A 129 1.97 14.44 -16.68
C VAL A 129 1.39 15.47 -17.64
N PHE A 130 1.64 16.76 -17.40
CA PHE A 130 1.15 17.85 -18.24
C PHE A 130 2.22 18.38 -19.21
N ALA A 131 3.50 18.10 -18.96
CA ALA A 131 4.61 18.45 -19.84
C ALA A 131 5.79 17.50 -19.64
N GLN A 132 6.56 17.27 -20.69
CA GLN A 132 7.87 16.60 -20.66
C GLN A 132 8.89 17.57 -21.25
N ILE A 133 9.97 17.84 -20.52
CA ILE A 133 11.06 18.68 -21.01
C ILE A 133 12.06 17.75 -21.71
N PRO A 134 12.42 17.98 -22.98
CA PRO A 134 13.48 17.22 -23.62
C PRO A 134 14.76 17.38 -22.79
N GLY A 135 15.38 16.27 -22.39
CA GLY A 135 16.62 16.31 -21.64
C GLY A 135 17.69 17.05 -22.45
N SER A 136 18.19 18.15 -21.90
CA SER A 136 19.41 18.80 -22.40
C SER A 136 20.55 17.79 -22.30
N ALA A 137 21.09 17.41 -23.46
CA ALA A 137 22.27 16.56 -23.60
C ALA A 137 23.52 17.20 -22.98
#